data_AF-A0A1V1P0G4-F1
#
_entry.id   AF-A0A1V1P0G4-F1
#
_cell.length_a   1.000
_cell.length_b   1.000
_cell.length_c   1.000
_cell.angle_alpha   90.00
_cell.angle_beta   90.00
_cell.angle_gamma   90.00
#
_symmetry.space_group_name_H-M   'P 1'
#
loop_
_entity.id
_entity.type
_entity.pdbx_description
1 polymer ?
#
loop_
_entity_poly.entity_id
_entity_poly.type
_entity_poly.pdbx_seq_one_letter_code
_entity_poly.pdbx_strand_id
1 'polypeptide(L)'
;MQRFIYNTHHIKEQFIHRYRHYKDQVDIIFNRLINTLENNTPEDWRFTESPSSRFFIIDLETSAKFLGLSYRHGEQTPNIVKQIEDNCHQPEILYRQLDSFVKRYIDEVKKPDLPVVHVIKTVYGKKNAEIGEEKRLFKEVQQNLFHIIPLKAKKIASRPNALIKEDGSLWVRQYLNWIGMEKGSKEYYLFQPLTSSGIDKNQFSICQFTENGDIKMFPVKKMSCDMPSVSDIKSEIFEANGVSNNIRAENYWHVPTYLDRRYIDLEFQARKKALNQTKDIVQYHFIKQIIEDARKRIY
;
A
#
# COMPACT_ATOMS: atom_id res chain seq x y z
N MET A 1 -13.60 8.91 -13.35
CA MET A 1 -13.27 8.91 -11.90
C MET A 1 -11.78 9.20 -11.76
N GLN A 2 -11.34 9.94 -10.74
CA GLN A 2 -9.90 10.19 -10.51
C GLN A 2 -9.22 8.95 -9.91
N ARG A 3 -8.23 8.37 -10.61
CA ARG A 3 -7.52 7.13 -10.20
C ARG A 3 -6.49 7.38 -9.09
N PHE A 4 -5.81 8.53 -9.13
CA PHE A 4 -4.81 8.96 -8.16
C PHE A 4 -5.22 10.25 -7.45
N ILE A 5 -5.35 10.19 -6.12
CA ILE A 5 -5.66 11.33 -5.26
C ILE A 5 -4.40 11.70 -4.47
N TYR A 6 -4.06 12.98 -4.40
CA TYR A 6 -2.86 13.45 -3.70
C TYR A 6 -3.01 14.91 -3.28
N ASN A 7 -2.40 15.28 -2.15
CA ASN A 7 -2.25 16.68 -1.77
C ASN A 7 -0.86 17.15 -2.23
N THR A 8 -0.81 17.79 -3.40
CA THR A 8 0.42 18.28 -4.04
C THR A 8 1.27 19.14 -3.11
N HIS A 9 0.65 20.10 -2.41
CA HIS A 9 1.36 21.00 -1.50
C HIS A 9 2.00 20.22 -0.34
N HIS A 10 1.22 19.41 0.38
CA HIS A 10 1.73 18.60 1.48
C HIS A 10 2.86 17.66 1.06
N ILE A 11 2.73 16.96 -0.07
CA ILE A 11 3.75 16.01 -0.52
C ILE A 11 5.04 16.75 -0.88
N LYS A 12 4.96 17.89 -1.60
CA LYS A 12 6.13 18.69 -1.97
C LYS A 12 6.83 19.29 -0.75
N GLU A 13 6.10 19.80 0.24
CA GLU A 13 6.67 20.27 1.51
C GLU A 13 7.41 19.16 2.26
N GLN A 14 6.78 18.00 2.43
CA GLN A 14 7.39 16.85 3.09
C GLN A 14 8.61 16.33 2.31
N PHE A 15 8.58 16.41 0.97
CA PHE A 15 9.72 16.11 0.12
C PHE A 15 10.88 17.06 0.39
N ILE A 16 10.68 18.37 0.24
CA ILE A 16 11.70 19.41 0.51
C ILE A 16 12.31 19.25 1.90
N HIS A 17 11.47 19.04 2.93
CA HIS A 17 11.92 18.89 4.30
C HIS A 17 12.86 17.68 4.50
N ARG A 18 12.54 16.54 3.87
CA ARG A 18 13.22 15.24 4.04
C ARG A 18 14.35 14.99 3.02
N TYR A 19 14.31 15.65 1.87
CA TYR A 19 15.21 15.52 0.72
C TYR A 19 15.75 16.89 0.28
N ARG A 20 16.28 17.67 1.23
CA ARG A 20 16.71 19.08 1.04
C ARG A 20 17.64 19.32 -0.15
N HIS A 21 18.46 18.34 -0.52
CA HIS A 21 19.39 18.39 -1.66
C HIS A 21 18.68 18.36 -3.03
N TYR A 22 17.41 17.92 -3.08
CA TYR A 22 16.55 17.93 -4.26
C TYR A 22 15.46 19.03 -4.19
N LYS A 23 15.60 20.03 -3.29
CA LYS A 23 14.60 21.08 -3.09
C LYS A 23 14.19 21.74 -4.41
N ASP A 24 15.16 22.13 -5.22
CA ASP A 24 14.92 22.90 -6.45
C ASP A 24 14.46 22.01 -7.63
N GLN A 25 14.40 20.69 -7.41
CA GLN A 25 13.91 19.68 -8.38
C GLN A 25 12.57 19.07 -7.94
N VAL A 26 11.98 19.51 -6.82
CA VAL A 26 10.78 18.89 -6.23
C VAL A 26 9.61 18.81 -7.21
N ASP A 27 9.43 19.82 -8.06
CA ASP A 27 8.36 19.84 -9.06
C ASP A 27 8.59 18.81 -10.16
N ILE A 28 9.83 18.66 -10.62
CA ILE A 28 10.23 17.67 -11.64
C ILE A 28 10.00 16.25 -11.10
N ILE A 29 10.47 15.97 -9.88
CA ILE A 29 10.38 14.66 -9.25
C ILE A 29 8.92 14.30 -8.93
N PHE A 30 8.13 15.26 -8.42
CA PHE A 30 6.70 15.06 -8.17
C PHE A 30 5.92 14.84 -9.47
N ASN A 31 6.19 15.62 -10.52
CA ASN A 31 5.52 15.45 -11.80
C ASN A 31 5.92 14.12 -12.46
N ARG A 32 7.19 13.69 -12.36
CA ARG A 32 7.61 12.35 -12.79
C ARG A 32 6.84 11.27 -12.04
N LEU A 33 6.72 11.35 -10.72
CA LEU A 33 5.95 10.39 -9.92
C LEU A 33 4.51 10.27 -10.42
N ILE A 34 3.79 11.38 -10.52
CA ILE A 34 2.37 11.38 -10.91
C ILE A 34 2.20 10.93 -12.37
N ASN A 35 2.91 11.54 -13.31
CA ASN A 35 2.80 11.19 -14.74
C ASN A 35 3.16 9.72 -15.00
N THR A 36 4.20 9.20 -14.32
CA THR A 36 4.57 7.78 -14.42
C THR A 36 3.44 6.88 -13.91
N LEU A 37 2.80 7.23 -12.80
CA LEU A 37 1.69 6.46 -12.26
C LEU A 37 0.46 6.51 -13.18
N GLU A 38 0.05 7.68 -13.64
CA GLU A 38 -1.15 7.84 -14.46
C GLU A 38 -1.01 7.19 -15.84
N ASN A 39 0.15 7.32 -16.48
CA ASN A 39 0.40 6.77 -17.82
C ASN A 39 0.60 5.24 -17.81
N ASN A 40 1.15 4.66 -16.74
CA ASN A 40 1.52 3.25 -16.71
C ASN A 40 0.60 2.35 -15.88
N THR A 41 -0.35 2.88 -15.10
CA THR A 41 -1.21 2.05 -14.22
C THR A 41 -2.57 1.75 -14.88
N PRO A 42 -2.98 0.48 -15.07
CA PRO A 42 -4.34 0.12 -15.52
C PRO A 42 -5.47 0.60 -14.58
N GLU A 43 -6.73 0.48 -15.01
CA GLU A 43 -7.89 0.96 -14.22
C GLU A 43 -8.20 0.16 -12.94
N ASP A 44 -8.17 -1.17 -12.98
CA ASP A 44 -8.27 -2.04 -11.79
C ASP A 44 -6.90 -2.61 -11.40
N TRP A 45 -5.88 -1.75 -11.36
CA TRP A 45 -4.57 -2.17 -10.86
C TRP A 45 -4.47 -2.06 -9.35
N ARG A 46 -3.66 -2.94 -8.74
CA ARG A 46 -3.46 -3.00 -7.29
C ARG A 46 -1.97 -3.08 -7.00
N PHE A 47 -1.43 -2.03 -6.37
CA PHE A 47 -0.04 -2.05 -5.88
C PHE A 47 0.15 -2.98 -4.68
N THR A 48 -0.89 -3.36 -3.97
CA THR A 48 -0.78 -4.09 -2.69
C THR A 48 -2.04 -4.89 -2.41
N GLU A 49 -1.84 -6.05 -1.80
CA GLU A 49 -2.88 -6.95 -1.26
C GLU A 49 -2.96 -6.85 0.27
N SER A 50 -2.26 -5.88 0.88
CA SER A 50 -2.26 -5.69 2.32
C SER A 50 -3.66 -5.36 2.85
N PRO A 51 -4.08 -5.89 4.02
CA PRO A 51 -5.32 -5.47 4.68
C PRO A 51 -5.29 -4.00 5.13
N SER A 52 -4.10 -3.40 5.31
CA SER A 52 -3.96 -1.95 5.51
C SER A 52 -4.03 -1.15 4.20
N SER A 53 -3.93 -1.86 3.07
CA SER A 53 -3.70 -1.41 1.69
C SER A 53 -2.72 -0.26 1.50
N ARG A 54 -1.79 -0.11 2.44
CA ARG A 54 -0.61 0.72 2.26
C ARG A 54 0.34 0.09 1.24
N PHE A 55 0.93 0.94 0.42
CA PHE A 55 1.95 0.56 -0.55
C PHE A 55 3.06 1.61 -0.57
N PHE A 56 4.25 1.22 -1.01
CA PHE A 56 5.36 2.14 -1.22
C PHE A 56 5.76 2.19 -2.69
N ILE A 57 5.91 3.41 -3.22
CA ILE A 57 6.56 3.67 -4.50
C ILE A 57 7.91 4.29 -4.19
N ILE A 58 8.97 3.86 -4.88
CA ILE A 58 10.30 4.46 -4.72
C ILE A 58 10.80 4.97 -6.05
N ASP A 59 11.02 6.27 -6.14
CA ASP A 59 11.72 6.93 -7.24
C ASP A 59 13.20 6.57 -7.12
N LEU A 60 13.76 5.82 -8.08
CA LEU A 60 15.09 5.22 -7.95
C LEU A 60 16.22 6.25 -8.04
N GLU A 61 16.04 7.32 -8.82
CA GLU A 61 17.03 8.41 -8.96
C GLU A 61 17.29 9.09 -7.59
N THR A 62 16.23 9.54 -6.93
CA THR A 62 16.35 10.22 -5.62
C THR A 62 16.38 9.25 -4.44
N SER A 63 15.95 8.00 -4.68
CA SER A 63 15.54 7.03 -3.65
C SER A 63 14.55 7.64 -2.63
N ALA A 64 13.61 8.45 -3.15
CA ALA A 64 12.48 9.00 -2.41
C ALA A 64 11.36 7.99 -2.27
N LYS A 65 10.88 7.78 -1.04
CA LYS A 65 9.93 6.72 -0.70
C LYS A 65 8.54 7.26 -0.43
N PHE A 66 7.70 7.26 -1.44
CA PHE A 66 6.30 7.70 -1.36
C PHE A 66 5.44 6.61 -0.73
N LEU A 67 4.68 6.98 0.30
CA LEU A 67 3.61 6.16 0.85
C LEU A 67 2.32 6.46 0.10
N GLY A 68 1.69 5.41 -0.41
CA GLY A 68 0.31 5.46 -0.84
C GLY A 68 -0.58 4.45 -0.11
N LEU A 69 -1.87 4.54 -0.38
CA LEU A 69 -2.88 3.59 0.06
C LEU A 69 -3.90 3.35 -1.07
N SER A 70 -4.30 2.11 -1.28
CA SER A 70 -5.37 1.73 -2.22
C SER A 70 -6.69 1.45 -1.48
N TYR A 71 -7.83 1.69 -2.11
CA TYR A 71 -9.13 1.18 -1.66
C TYR A 71 -10.09 0.99 -2.83
N ARG A 72 -11.08 0.10 -2.66
CA ARG A 72 -12.23 -0.03 -3.58
C ARG A 72 -13.22 1.11 -3.32
N HIS A 73 -13.60 1.83 -4.37
CA HIS A 73 -14.50 2.97 -4.31
C HIS A 73 -15.84 2.62 -5.00
N GLY A 74 -16.86 2.40 -4.18
CA GLY A 74 -18.26 2.42 -4.63
C GLY A 74 -18.99 3.62 -4.05
N GLU A 75 -20.27 3.77 -4.41
CA GLU A 75 -21.09 4.90 -3.96
C GLU A 75 -21.63 4.72 -2.54
N GLN A 76 -21.75 3.50 -2.02
CA GLN A 76 -22.42 3.26 -0.74
C GLN A 76 -21.54 3.68 0.43
N THR A 77 -20.27 3.27 0.45
CA THR A 77 -19.38 3.54 1.59
C THR A 77 -19.07 5.03 1.82
N PRO A 78 -18.83 5.89 0.80
CA PRO A 78 -18.73 7.33 0.99
C PRO A 78 -20.05 7.96 1.44
N ASN A 79 -21.19 7.49 0.93
CA ASN A 79 -22.50 8.00 1.34
C ASN A 79 -22.85 7.63 2.80
N ILE A 80 -22.48 6.43 3.27
CA ILE A 80 -22.59 6.06 4.69
C ILE A 80 -21.72 6.99 5.55
N VAL A 81 -20.45 7.19 5.18
CA VAL A 81 -19.52 8.08 5.88
C VAL A 81 -20.10 9.50 5.95
N LYS A 82 -20.60 10.05 4.83
CA LYS A 82 -21.25 11.36 4.77
C LYS A 82 -22.51 11.43 5.63
N GLN A 83 -23.39 10.43 5.61
CA GLN A 83 -24.59 10.41 6.44
C GLN A 83 -24.27 10.38 7.94
N ILE A 84 -23.17 9.72 8.34
CA ILE A 84 -22.65 9.77 9.71
C ILE A 84 -22.11 11.17 10.06
N GLU A 85 -21.46 11.85 9.10
CA GLU A 85 -20.97 13.23 9.28
C GLU A 85 -22.10 14.25 9.42
N ASP A 86 -23.08 14.21 8.51
CA ASP A 86 -24.18 15.16 8.44
C ASP A 86 -25.10 15.06 9.68
N ASN A 87 -25.20 13.87 10.29
CA ASN A 87 -26.02 13.60 11.48
C ASN A 87 -25.18 13.39 12.76
N CYS A 88 -23.91 13.81 12.79
CA CYS A 88 -23.02 13.56 13.95
C CYS A 88 -23.48 14.20 15.27
N HIS A 89 -24.44 15.13 15.22
CA HIS A 89 -25.08 15.77 16.38
C HIS A 89 -26.40 15.08 16.81
N GLN A 90 -26.85 14.03 16.11
CA GLN A 90 -28.14 13.36 16.33
C GLN A 90 -27.97 11.83 16.40
N PRO A 91 -27.38 11.29 17.48
CA PRO A 91 -27.02 9.87 17.58
C PRO A 91 -28.21 8.91 17.44
N GLU A 92 -29.42 9.33 17.83
CA GLU A 92 -30.64 8.53 17.74
C GLU A 92 -31.00 8.21 16.28
N ILE A 93 -30.75 9.15 15.36
CA ILE A 93 -30.94 8.94 13.92
C ILE A 93 -29.92 7.93 13.40
N LEU A 94 -28.66 8.06 13.82
CA LEU A 94 -27.59 7.14 13.41
C LEU A 94 -27.83 5.71 13.89
N TYR A 95 -28.28 5.52 15.15
CA TYR A 95 -28.67 4.21 15.65
C TYR A 95 -29.86 3.60 14.90
N ARG A 96 -30.88 4.38 14.53
CA ARG A 96 -31.99 3.91 13.69
C ARG A 96 -31.56 3.50 12.27
N GLN A 97 -30.45 4.05 11.77
CA GLN A 97 -29.92 3.75 10.43
C GLN A 97 -28.87 2.64 10.41
N LEU A 98 -28.37 2.18 11.57
CA LEU A 98 -27.24 1.25 11.69
C LEU A 98 -27.43 -0.03 10.85
N ASP A 99 -28.60 -0.66 10.92
CA ASP A 99 -28.91 -1.87 10.12
C ASP A 99 -28.84 -1.64 8.61
N SER A 100 -29.29 -0.46 8.16
CA SER A 100 -29.23 -0.04 6.76
C SER A 100 -27.80 0.20 6.32
N PHE A 101 -26.98 0.86 7.17
CA PHE A 101 -25.55 1.04 6.91
C PHE A 101 -24.81 -0.30 6.83
N VAL A 102 -25.06 -1.23 7.76
CA VAL A 102 -24.49 -2.59 7.75
C VAL A 102 -24.85 -3.32 6.46
N LYS A 103 -26.14 -3.33 6.07
CA LYS A 103 -26.57 -3.97 4.82
C LYS A 103 -25.87 -3.36 3.59
N ARG A 104 -25.91 -2.04 3.45
CA ARG A 104 -25.30 -1.32 2.31
C ARG A 104 -23.78 -1.51 2.22
N TYR A 105 -23.10 -1.60 3.36
CA TYR A 105 -21.69 -1.95 3.42
C TYR A 105 -21.41 -3.40 2.98
N ILE A 106 -22.18 -4.38 3.47
CA ILE A 106 -22.06 -5.79 3.03
C ILE A 106 -22.31 -5.92 1.52
N ASP A 107 -23.36 -5.27 1.02
CA ASP A 107 -23.74 -5.30 -0.40
C ASP A 107 -22.65 -4.66 -1.30
N GLU A 108 -21.88 -3.69 -0.79
CA GLU A 108 -20.74 -3.10 -1.51
C GLU A 108 -19.46 -3.94 -1.38
N VAL A 109 -19.14 -4.47 -0.20
CA VAL A 109 -17.98 -5.37 0.01
C VAL A 109 -18.01 -6.57 -0.94
N LYS A 110 -19.22 -7.10 -1.21
CA LYS A 110 -19.48 -8.24 -2.10
C LYS A 110 -19.35 -7.93 -3.60
N LYS A 111 -19.21 -6.67 -4.02
CA LYS A 111 -19.01 -6.30 -5.44
C LYS A 111 -17.55 -6.52 -5.86
N PRO A 112 -17.25 -7.44 -6.79
CA PRO A 112 -15.88 -7.75 -7.19
C PRO A 112 -15.24 -6.68 -8.09
N ASP A 113 -16.09 -5.89 -8.76
CA ASP A 113 -15.83 -4.98 -9.89
C ASP A 113 -15.73 -3.50 -9.49
N LEU A 114 -15.69 -3.20 -8.18
CA LEU A 114 -15.54 -1.82 -7.71
C LEU A 114 -14.21 -1.20 -8.16
N PRO A 115 -14.22 -0.01 -8.78
CA PRO A 115 -13.00 0.70 -9.17
C PRO A 115 -12.03 0.89 -8.00
N VAL A 116 -10.74 0.75 -8.29
CA VAL A 116 -9.67 1.00 -7.31
C VAL A 116 -9.22 2.45 -7.39
N VAL A 117 -9.09 3.09 -6.22
CA VAL A 117 -8.54 4.44 -6.07
C VAL A 117 -7.26 4.35 -5.25
N HIS A 118 -6.23 5.05 -5.72
CA HIS A 118 -4.94 5.18 -5.03
C HIS A 118 -4.80 6.57 -4.44
N VAL A 119 -4.36 6.67 -3.18
CA VAL A 119 -4.07 7.93 -2.50
C VAL A 119 -2.59 8.01 -2.19
N ILE A 120 -1.86 8.98 -2.73
CA ILE A 120 -0.49 9.26 -2.28
C ILE A 120 -0.58 10.16 -1.04
N LYS A 121 -0.08 9.67 0.09
CA LYS A 121 -0.24 10.28 1.41
C LYS A 121 0.93 11.20 1.77
N THR A 122 2.18 10.71 1.65
CA THR A 122 3.40 11.44 2.06
C THR A 122 4.66 10.78 1.47
N VAL A 123 5.85 11.32 1.76
CA VAL A 123 7.15 10.77 1.34
C VAL A 123 8.11 10.61 2.51
N TYR A 124 8.51 9.38 2.86
CA TYR A 124 9.46 9.12 3.96
C TYR A 124 10.91 9.34 3.53
N GLY A 125 11.76 9.79 4.47
CA GLY A 125 13.20 10.00 4.26
C GLY A 125 14.06 8.74 4.39
N LYS A 126 15.29 8.79 3.85
CA LYS A 126 16.25 7.66 3.78
C LYS A 126 16.70 7.07 5.12
N LYS A 127 16.92 7.89 6.17
CA LYS A 127 17.43 7.43 7.48
C LYS A 127 16.50 7.82 8.61
N ASN A 128 16.29 6.90 9.56
CA ASN A 128 15.52 7.09 10.80
C ASN A 128 14.12 7.72 10.64
N ALA A 129 13.53 7.68 9.44
CA ALA A 129 12.14 8.04 9.26
C ALA A 129 11.27 7.12 10.13
N GLU A 130 10.42 7.70 10.96
CA GLU A 130 9.58 6.95 11.91
C GLU A 130 8.47 6.16 11.20
N ILE A 131 8.85 5.04 10.58
CA ILE A 131 7.95 3.90 10.30
C ILE A 131 7.50 3.19 11.60
N GLY A 132 7.51 3.91 12.72
CA GLY A 132 7.03 3.45 14.02
C GLY A 132 5.52 3.21 14.01
N GLU A 133 4.80 3.92 13.14
CA GLU A 133 3.38 3.74 12.85
C GLU A 133 3.10 2.34 12.27
N GLU A 134 3.66 2.01 11.10
CA GLU A 134 3.46 0.71 10.45
C GLU A 134 4.05 -0.44 11.27
N LYS A 135 5.17 -0.21 11.97
CA LYS A 135 5.79 -1.19 12.86
C LYS A 135 4.91 -1.54 14.07
N ARG A 136 4.10 -0.59 14.57
CA ARG A 136 3.11 -0.83 15.64
C ARG A 136 1.88 -1.54 15.09
N LEU A 137 1.26 -0.98 14.04
CA LEU A 137 0.11 -1.58 13.34
C LEU A 137 0.37 -3.04 12.94
N PHE A 138 1.51 -3.34 12.32
CA PHE A 138 1.83 -4.73 11.94
C PHE A 138 2.08 -5.64 13.14
N LYS A 139 2.75 -5.16 14.20
CA LYS A 139 2.96 -5.95 15.43
C LYS A 139 1.63 -6.32 16.10
N GLU A 140 0.67 -5.41 16.10
CA GLU A 140 -0.65 -5.61 16.70
C GLU A 140 -1.51 -6.54 15.83
N VAL A 141 -1.43 -6.43 14.49
CA VAL A 141 -2.03 -7.41 13.57
C VAL A 141 -1.42 -8.81 13.77
N GLN A 142 -0.11 -8.91 13.95
CA GLN A 142 0.60 -10.16 14.23
C GLN A 142 0.21 -10.79 15.59
N GLN A 143 -0.17 -9.98 16.59
CA GLN A 143 -0.66 -10.47 17.88
C GLN A 143 -2.10 -11.01 17.83
N ASN A 144 -2.89 -10.64 16.81
CA ASN A 144 -4.31 -11.01 16.69
C ASN A 144 -4.59 -12.07 15.61
N LEU A 145 -3.57 -12.52 14.86
CA LEU A 145 -3.71 -13.51 13.78
C LEU A 145 -2.75 -14.69 13.97
N PHE A 146 -3.27 -15.78 14.53
CA PHE A 146 -2.54 -16.97 15.00
C PHE A 146 -1.74 -17.75 13.93
N HIS A 147 -1.86 -17.39 12.66
CA HIS A 147 -1.28 -18.12 11.51
C HIS A 147 -0.26 -17.28 10.72
N ILE A 148 0.12 -16.08 11.19
CA ILE A 148 1.14 -15.26 10.51
C ILE A 148 2.54 -15.83 10.75
N ILE A 149 3.12 -16.31 9.65
CA ILE A 149 4.54 -16.64 9.45
C ILE A 149 5.47 -15.66 10.22
N PRO A 150 6.52 -16.16 10.93
CA PRO A 150 7.37 -15.32 11.79
C PRO A 150 8.34 -14.43 10.99
N LEU A 151 7.81 -13.39 10.36
CA LEU A 151 8.53 -12.31 9.70
C LEU A 151 8.56 -11.07 10.60
N LYS A 152 9.70 -10.36 10.61
CA LYS A 152 9.88 -9.15 11.44
C LYS A 152 9.07 -7.99 10.86
N ALA A 153 8.15 -7.42 11.64
CA ALA A 153 7.29 -6.29 11.25
C ALA A 153 7.96 -5.17 10.43
N LYS A 154 9.19 -4.77 10.80
CA LYS A 154 10.00 -3.76 10.09
C LYS A 154 10.27 -4.13 8.63
N LYS A 155 10.44 -5.42 8.31
CA LYS A 155 10.73 -5.92 6.95
C LYS A 155 9.49 -5.77 6.05
N ILE A 156 8.32 -6.25 6.47
CA ILE A 156 7.09 -6.18 5.64
C ILE A 156 6.63 -4.73 5.43
N ALA A 157 6.62 -3.94 6.50
CA ALA A 157 6.19 -2.54 6.52
C ALA A 157 7.11 -1.55 5.75
N SER A 158 8.13 -2.01 5.02
CA SER A 158 9.10 -1.12 4.40
C SER A 158 9.51 -1.44 2.96
N ARG A 159 9.07 -2.57 2.40
CA ARG A 159 9.38 -2.98 1.01
C ARG A 159 8.59 -2.13 0.00
N PRO A 160 9.19 -1.65 -1.10
CA PRO A 160 8.41 -1.09 -2.20
C PRO A 160 7.51 -2.13 -2.82
N ASN A 161 6.38 -1.63 -3.29
CA ASN A 161 5.43 -2.30 -4.15
C ASN A 161 5.67 -1.90 -5.61
N ALA A 162 6.13 -0.67 -5.84
CA ALA A 162 6.54 -0.18 -7.14
C ALA A 162 7.85 0.63 -7.07
N LEU A 163 8.53 0.70 -8.20
CA LEU A 163 9.73 1.49 -8.44
C LEU A 163 9.48 2.36 -9.67
N ILE A 164 9.97 3.59 -9.63
CA ILE A 164 9.97 4.51 -10.77
C ILE A 164 11.42 4.71 -11.20
N LYS A 165 11.71 4.44 -12.46
CA LYS A 165 13.01 4.70 -13.06
C LYS A 165 13.07 6.14 -13.60
N GLU A 166 14.28 6.63 -13.81
CA GLU A 166 14.56 7.96 -14.38
C GLU A 166 13.90 8.14 -15.77
N ASP A 167 13.82 7.07 -16.56
CA ASP A 167 13.14 7.00 -17.85
C ASP A 167 11.60 7.05 -17.79
N GLY A 168 11.01 7.20 -16.60
CA GLY A 168 9.55 7.25 -16.41
C GLY A 168 8.85 5.90 -16.54
N SER A 169 9.58 4.78 -16.58
CA SER A 169 8.97 3.45 -16.51
C SER A 169 8.61 3.07 -15.07
N LEU A 170 7.40 2.53 -14.91
CA LEU A 170 6.87 2.01 -13.65
C LEU A 170 7.14 0.51 -13.57
N TRP A 171 7.77 0.05 -12.50
CA TRP A 171 8.06 -1.36 -12.26
C TRP A 171 7.36 -1.82 -10.98
N VAL A 172 6.58 -2.90 -11.05
CA VAL A 172 5.81 -3.42 -9.92
C VAL A 172 6.32 -4.78 -9.45
N ARG A 173 6.29 -4.95 -8.13
CA ARG A 173 6.75 -6.14 -7.43
C ARG A 173 5.81 -7.31 -7.70
N GLN A 174 6.39 -8.46 -8.04
CA GLN A 174 5.68 -9.72 -8.24
C GLN A 174 5.73 -10.60 -6.98
N TYR A 175 4.97 -11.69 -6.99
CA TYR A 175 4.79 -12.62 -5.88
C TYR A 175 6.07 -13.42 -5.49
N LEU A 176 7.12 -13.37 -6.31
CA LEU A 176 8.36 -14.12 -6.09
C LEU A 176 9.40 -13.30 -5.33
N ASN A 177 9.70 -13.77 -4.11
CA ASN A 177 10.50 -13.07 -3.10
C ASN A 177 11.52 -14.04 -2.47
N TRP A 178 12.74 -13.55 -2.21
CA TRP A 178 13.78 -14.31 -1.51
C TRP A 178 14.25 -13.50 -0.30
N ILE A 179 13.96 -14.01 0.90
CA ILE A 179 14.11 -13.26 2.15
C ILE A 179 15.02 -14.04 3.09
N GLY A 180 16.20 -13.50 3.40
CA GLY A 180 17.04 -14.07 4.45
C GLY A 180 16.38 -13.90 5.83
N MET A 181 16.32 -14.99 6.59
CA MET A 181 15.65 -15.03 7.90
C MET A 181 16.45 -14.33 9.01
N GLU A 182 17.75 -14.17 8.83
CA GLU A 182 18.64 -13.56 9.81
C GLU A 182 18.45 -12.03 9.92
N LYS A 183 19.17 -11.42 10.86
CA LYS A 183 19.20 -9.96 11.05
C LYS A 183 20.20 -9.34 10.07
N GLY A 184 19.83 -8.26 9.39
CA GLY A 184 20.70 -7.65 8.36
C GLY A 184 20.79 -8.40 7.03
N SER A 185 20.16 -9.58 6.86
CA SER A 185 20.13 -10.27 5.56
C SER A 185 19.51 -9.38 4.48
N LYS A 186 20.08 -9.45 3.28
CA LYS A 186 19.50 -8.89 2.06
C LYS A 186 18.18 -9.59 1.73
N GLU A 187 17.28 -8.85 1.11
CA GLU A 187 16.04 -9.38 0.55
C GLU A 187 16.01 -9.10 -0.95
N TYR A 188 15.47 -10.02 -1.75
CA TYR A 188 15.41 -9.92 -3.21
C TYR A 188 13.96 -10.09 -3.67
N TYR A 189 13.57 -9.34 -4.70
CA TYR A 189 12.21 -9.31 -5.21
C TYR A 189 12.22 -9.26 -6.72
N LEU A 190 11.32 -10.01 -7.35
CA LEU A 190 11.03 -9.90 -8.76
C LEU A 190 10.24 -8.62 -9.04
N PHE A 191 10.71 -7.81 -9.98
CA PHE A 191 10.00 -6.64 -10.51
C PHE A 191 9.81 -6.80 -12.02
N GLN A 192 8.64 -6.44 -12.51
CA GLN A 192 8.31 -6.38 -13.94
C GLN A 192 7.69 -5.01 -14.26
N PRO A 193 7.82 -4.49 -15.49
CA PRO A 193 7.19 -3.22 -15.86
C PRO A 193 5.67 -3.35 -15.77
N LEU A 194 5.03 -2.32 -15.26
CA LEU A 194 3.60 -2.10 -15.44
C LEU A 194 3.41 -1.16 -16.62
N THR A 195 2.43 -1.48 -17.47
CA THR A 195 1.94 -0.63 -18.55
C THR A 195 0.43 -0.44 -18.38
N SER A 196 -0.17 0.52 -19.09
CA SER A 196 -1.62 0.71 -19.12
C SER A 196 -2.41 -0.55 -19.53
N SER A 197 -1.78 -1.48 -20.26
CA SER A 197 -2.33 -2.78 -20.66
C SER A 197 -2.11 -3.91 -19.64
N GLY A 198 -1.41 -3.66 -18.54
CA GLY A 198 -1.04 -4.65 -17.52
C GLY A 198 0.47 -4.86 -17.39
N ILE A 199 0.88 -5.93 -16.70
CA ILE A 199 2.30 -6.29 -16.54
C ILE A 199 2.88 -6.72 -17.88
N ASP A 200 4.00 -6.11 -18.28
CA ASP A 200 4.83 -6.62 -19.36
C ASP A 200 5.64 -7.82 -18.86
N LYS A 201 5.23 -9.02 -19.29
CA LYS A 201 5.89 -10.27 -18.88
C LYS A 201 7.18 -10.55 -19.66
N ASN A 202 7.48 -9.80 -20.73
CA ASN A 202 8.62 -10.06 -21.61
C ASN A 202 9.94 -9.52 -21.05
N GLN A 203 9.92 -8.91 -19.86
CA GLN A 203 11.12 -8.46 -19.18
C GLN A 203 10.93 -8.45 -17.66
N PHE A 204 12.03 -8.64 -16.94
CA PHE A 204 12.07 -8.55 -15.49
C PHE A 204 13.39 -7.98 -15.00
N SER A 205 13.42 -7.61 -13.72
CA SER A 205 14.63 -7.33 -12.98
C SER A 205 14.47 -7.84 -11.56
N ILE A 206 15.58 -8.26 -10.95
CA ILE A 206 15.63 -8.52 -9.52
C ILE A 206 16.05 -7.24 -8.81
N CYS A 207 15.38 -6.92 -7.71
CA CYS A 207 15.73 -5.78 -6.86
C CYS A 207 16.16 -6.29 -5.49
N GLN A 208 17.40 -5.97 -5.10
CA GLN A 208 17.97 -6.24 -3.77
C GLN A 208 17.65 -5.09 -2.81
N PHE A 209 17.28 -5.42 -1.58
CA PHE A 209 16.96 -4.48 -0.51
C PHE A 209 17.77 -4.76 0.76
N THR A 210 18.12 -3.69 1.47
CA THR A 210 18.76 -3.75 2.79
C THR A 210 17.77 -3.41 3.90
N GLU A 211 18.07 -3.78 5.16
CA GLU A 211 17.26 -3.40 6.32
C GLU A 211 17.24 -1.87 6.60
N ASN A 212 18.08 -1.11 5.88
CA ASN A 212 18.17 0.35 5.94
C ASN A 212 17.32 1.03 4.85
N GLY A 213 16.75 0.27 3.91
CA GLY A 213 15.96 0.80 2.80
C GLY A 213 16.77 1.14 1.55
N ASP A 214 18.06 0.76 1.49
CA ASP A 214 18.85 0.88 0.26
C ASP A 214 18.36 -0.15 -0.77
N ILE A 215 18.39 0.24 -2.05
CA ILE A 215 17.83 -0.53 -3.15
C ILE A 215 18.89 -0.65 -4.24
N LYS A 216 19.06 -1.87 -4.77
CA LYS A 216 19.84 -2.11 -5.98
C LYS A 216 18.99 -2.91 -6.96
N MET A 217 18.60 -2.28 -8.05
CA MET A 217 18.02 -2.96 -9.21
C MET A 217 19.15 -3.64 -10.00
N PHE A 218 19.02 -4.92 -10.32
CA PHE A 218 19.94 -5.64 -11.19
C PHE A 218 19.62 -5.35 -12.68
N PRO A 219 20.52 -5.67 -13.63
CA PRO A 219 20.26 -5.46 -15.06
C PRO A 219 18.95 -6.11 -15.51
N VAL A 220 18.20 -5.40 -16.36
CA VAL A 220 16.95 -5.91 -16.94
C VAL A 220 17.24 -7.10 -17.85
N LYS A 221 16.48 -8.18 -17.67
CA LYS A 221 16.49 -9.36 -18.53
C LYS A 221 15.28 -9.32 -19.44
N LYS A 222 15.49 -9.62 -20.74
CA LYS A 222 14.41 -9.85 -21.71
C LYS A 222 14.09 -11.35 -21.77
N MET A 223 12.84 -11.66 -22.07
CA MET A 223 12.31 -13.02 -22.11
C MET A 223 11.51 -13.26 -23.39
N SER A 224 11.64 -14.48 -23.92
CA SER A 224 10.77 -15.00 -24.97
C SER A 224 9.48 -15.56 -24.36
N CYS A 225 8.57 -14.66 -23.98
CA CYS A 225 7.14 -14.93 -23.82
C CYS A 225 6.74 -16.05 -22.85
N ASP A 226 7.32 -16.14 -21.65
CA ASP A 226 6.75 -16.92 -20.54
C ASP A 226 7.16 -16.34 -19.19
N MET A 227 6.43 -16.64 -18.11
CA MET A 227 6.87 -16.27 -16.76
C MET A 227 8.16 -17.03 -16.42
N PRO A 228 9.21 -16.37 -15.89
CA PRO A 228 10.47 -17.04 -15.60
C PRO A 228 10.24 -18.13 -14.57
N SER A 229 10.76 -19.33 -14.84
CA SER A 229 10.55 -20.46 -13.94
C SER A 229 11.22 -20.16 -12.61
N VAL A 230 10.70 -20.75 -11.52
CA VAL A 230 11.31 -20.57 -10.19
C VAL A 230 12.76 -21.06 -10.17
N SER A 231 13.16 -21.96 -11.08
CA SER A 231 14.56 -22.36 -11.33
C SER A 231 15.39 -21.27 -12.00
N ASP A 232 14.91 -20.61 -13.05
CA ASP A 232 15.71 -19.60 -13.80
C ASP A 232 16.07 -18.43 -12.90
N ILE A 233 15.09 -17.92 -12.14
CA ILE A 233 15.31 -16.81 -11.22
C ILE A 233 16.19 -17.24 -10.03
N LYS A 234 16.11 -18.51 -9.62
CA LYS A 234 17.04 -19.06 -8.63
C LYS A 234 18.47 -19.07 -9.17
N SER A 235 18.74 -19.59 -10.36
CA SER A 235 20.12 -19.58 -10.88
C SER A 235 20.70 -18.16 -10.90
N GLU A 236 19.95 -17.16 -11.36
CA GLU A 236 20.42 -15.76 -11.35
C GLU A 236 20.68 -15.19 -9.94
N ILE A 237 19.87 -15.54 -8.93
CA ILE A 237 20.04 -15.03 -7.55
C ILE A 237 21.12 -15.81 -6.79
N PHE A 238 21.16 -17.13 -6.95
CA PHE A 238 21.93 -18.04 -6.11
C PHE A 238 23.38 -18.20 -6.61
N GLU A 239 23.59 -18.31 -7.93
CA GLU A 239 24.96 -18.42 -8.50
C GLU A 239 25.73 -17.09 -8.42
N ALA A 240 25.03 -15.95 -8.48
CA ALA A 240 25.68 -14.63 -8.44
C ALA A 240 25.83 -14.01 -7.03
N ASN A 241 25.11 -14.47 -6.00
CA ASN A 241 25.09 -13.82 -4.68
C ASN A 241 25.16 -14.76 -3.45
N GLY A 242 25.26 -16.09 -3.61
CA GLY A 242 25.57 -17.01 -2.49
C GLY A 242 24.55 -17.03 -1.35
N VAL A 243 23.25 -17.01 -1.67
CA VAL A 243 22.15 -16.97 -0.69
C VAL A 243 21.62 -18.40 -0.41
N SER A 244 21.21 -18.70 0.83
CA SER A 244 20.79 -20.05 1.23
C SER A 244 19.34 -20.41 0.85
N ASN A 245 19.10 -21.70 0.64
CA ASN A 245 17.83 -22.26 0.18
C ASN A 245 16.71 -22.21 1.24
N ASN A 246 15.97 -21.11 1.30
CA ASN A 246 14.68 -21.03 2.00
C ASN A 246 13.69 -20.19 1.17
N ILE A 247 12.82 -20.85 0.41
CA ILE A 247 11.79 -20.20 -0.44
C ILE A 247 10.44 -20.24 0.27
N ARG A 248 9.68 -19.14 0.22
CA ARG A 248 8.26 -19.10 0.56
C ARG A 248 7.51 -18.31 -0.50
N ALA A 249 6.46 -18.93 -1.06
CA ALA A 249 5.46 -18.23 -1.86
C ALA A 249 4.26 -17.91 -0.95
N GLU A 250 3.75 -16.68 -1.05
CA GLU A 250 2.50 -16.26 -0.42
C GLU A 250 1.59 -15.73 -1.53
N ASN A 251 0.40 -16.34 -1.68
CA ASN A 251 -0.77 -15.67 -2.28
C ASN A 251 -1.42 -14.77 -1.20
N TYR A 252 -2.47 -13.99 -1.53
CA TYR A 252 -3.79 -13.95 -0.82
C TYR A 252 -4.60 -12.65 -1.08
N TRP A 253 -5.90 -12.70 -0.78
CA TRP A 253 -6.92 -11.62 -0.88
C TRP A 253 -6.76 -10.61 0.28
N HIS A 254 -7.28 -9.37 0.32
CA HIS A 254 -8.35 -8.64 -0.43
C HIS A 254 -8.08 -7.11 -0.33
N VAL A 255 -8.75 -6.25 -1.14
CA VAL A 255 -8.66 -4.77 -1.02
C VAL A 255 -9.81 -4.19 -0.17
N PRO A 256 -9.53 -3.34 0.86
CA PRO A 256 -10.51 -2.66 1.70
C PRO A 256 -11.36 -1.65 0.92
N THR A 257 -12.56 -1.38 1.42
CA THR A 257 -13.45 -0.34 0.90
C THR A 257 -13.08 1.05 1.43
N TYR A 258 -13.76 2.10 0.96
CA TYR A 258 -13.60 3.45 1.52
C TYR A 258 -13.98 3.53 3.02
N LEU A 259 -14.95 2.75 3.48
CA LEU A 259 -15.36 2.73 4.90
C LEU A 259 -14.27 2.11 5.78
N ASP A 260 -13.67 1.01 5.33
CA ASP A 260 -12.50 0.37 5.97
C ASP A 260 -11.30 1.33 6.04
N ARG A 261 -11.04 2.06 4.95
CA ARG A 261 -10.01 3.11 4.94
C ARG A 261 -10.30 4.19 5.99
N ARG A 262 -11.53 4.72 6.04
CA ARG A 262 -11.88 5.78 6.99
C ARG A 262 -11.81 5.29 8.44
N TYR A 263 -12.17 4.03 8.70
CA TYR A 263 -11.94 3.39 9.99
C TYR A 263 -10.45 3.44 10.39
N ILE A 264 -9.54 3.00 9.51
CA ILE A 264 -8.09 2.98 9.79
C ILE A 264 -7.54 4.40 10.00
N ASP A 265 -7.96 5.38 9.19
CA ASP A 265 -7.54 6.79 9.34
C ASP A 265 -8.02 7.37 10.71
N LEU A 266 -9.23 7.04 11.17
CA LEU A 266 -9.81 7.49 12.45
C LEU A 266 -9.21 6.77 13.67
N GLU A 267 -9.09 5.44 13.61
CA GLU A 267 -8.52 4.62 14.67
C GLU A 267 -7.11 5.11 15.06
N PHE A 268 -6.32 5.47 14.05
CA PHE A 268 -4.99 6.04 14.23
C PHE A 268 -5.01 7.39 14.96
N GLN A 269 -5.90 8.30 14.57
CA GLN A 269 -6.08 9.58 15.26
C GLN A 269 -6.55 9.38 16.71
N ALA A 270 -7.40 8.38 16.97
CA ALA A 270 -7.94 8.08 18.31
C ALA A 270 -6.82 7.67 19.27
N ARG A 271 -6.00 6.71 18.81
CA ARG A 271 -4.84 6.19 19.55
C ARG A 271 -3.76 7.24 19.80
N LYS A 272 -3.68 8.29 18.97
CA LYS A 272 -2.81 9.45 19.20
C LYS A 272 -3.36 10.49 20.18
N LYS A 273 -4.58 10.31 20.72
CA LYS A 273 -5.33 11.37 21.44
C LYS A 273 -5.46 12.65 20.60
N ALA A 274 -5.57 12.50 19.28
CA ALA A 274 -5.71 13.58 18.31
C ALA A 274 -7.15 13.73 17.81
N LEU A 275 -8.06 12.80 18.16
CA LEU A 275 -9.50 13.00 18.02
C LEU A 275 -9.99 14.03 19.04
N ASN A 276 -9.91 15.30 18.63
CA ASN A 276 -10.33 16.44 19.45
C ASN A 276 -11.64 17.05 18.92
N GLN A 277 -12.18 16.53 17.81
CA GLN A 277 -13.45 16.98 17.22
C GLN A 277 -14.55 15.94 17.49
N THR A 278 -15.67 16.38 18.06
CA THR A 278 -16.84 15.54 18.35
C THR A 278 -17.31 14.73 17.14
N LYS A 279 -17.23 15.34 15.95
CA LYS A 279 -17.57 14.73 14.67
C LYS A 279 -16.76 13.46 14.37
N ASP A 280 -15.43 13.52 14.50
CA ASP A 280 -14.57 12.36 14.28
C ASP A 280 -14.85 11.25 15.32
N ILE A 281 -15.20 11.60 16.57
CA ILE A 281 -15.44 10.63 17.66
C ILE A 281 -16.70 9.83 17.37
N VAL A 282 -17.79 10.52 17.05
CA VAL A 282 -19.06 9.90 16.64
C VAL A 282 -18.85 9.04 15.39
N GLN A 283 -18.09 9.56 14.41
CA GLN A 283 -17.82 8.82 13.19
C GLN A 283 -17.02 7.54 13.42
N TYR A 284 -15.99 7.58 14.28
CA TYR A 284 -15.19 6.41 14.64
C TYR A 284 -16.05 5.33 15.31
N HIS A 285 -16.92 5.72 16.25
CA HIS A 285 -17.83 4.80 16.94
C HIS A 285 -18.78 4.09 15.97
N PHE A 286 -19.49 4.83 15.11
CA PHE A 286 -20.47 4.23 14.19
C PHE A 286 -19.82 3.39 13.09
N ILE A 287 -18.68 3.83 12.50
CA ILE A 287 -17.95 3.02 11.52
C ILE A 287 -17.45 1.72 12.14
N LYS A 288 -16.98 1.74 13.40
CA LYS A 288 -16.58 0.53 14.12
C LYS A 288 -17.75 -0.46 14.27
N GLN A 289 -18.91 0.01 14.73
CA GLN A 289 -20.10 -0.83 14.88
C GLN A 289 -20.54 -1.46 13.55
N ILE A 290 -20.54 -0.68 12.46
CA ILE A 290 -20.87 -1.18 11.10
C ILE A 290 -19.97 -2.34 10.69
N ILE A 291 -18.65 -2.22 10.90
CA ILE A 291 -17.68 -3.27 10.56
C ILE A 291 -17.85 -4.51 11.46
N GLU A 292 -18.08 -4.32 12.75
CA GLU A 292 -18.28 -5.42 13.70
C GLU A 292 -19.57 -6.21 13.43
N ASP A 293 -20.69 -5.54 13.16
CA ASP A 293 -21.97 -6.20 12.87
C ASP A 293 -22.02 -6.79 11.46
N ALA A 294 -21.30 -6.20 10.50
CA ALA A 294 -21.13 -6.81 9.19
C ALA A 294 -20.33 -8.12 9.24
N ARG A 295 -19.28 -8.19 10.08
CA ARG A 295 -18.51 -9.43 10.30
C ARG A 295 -19.42 -10.55 10.83
N LYS A 296 -20.25 -10.28 11.86
CA LYS A 296 -21.22 -11.23 12.44
C LYS A 296 -22.32 -11.71 11.46
N ARG A 297 -22.47 -11.06 10.30
CA ARG A 297 -23.46 -11.41 9.26
C ARG A 297 -22.84 -12.11 8.06
N ILE A 298 -21.50 -12.11 7.95
CA ILE A 298 -20.74 -12.73 6.86
C ILE A 298 -20.12 -14.06 7.34
N TYR A 299 -19.76 -14.13 8.62
CA TYR A 299 -19.13 -15.28 9.30
C TYR A 299 -19.95 -15.70 10.52
#